data_AF-A0AAV9Y3D2-F1
#
_entry.id   AF-A0AAV9Y3D2-F1
#
_cell.length_a   1.000
_cell.length_b   1.000
_cell.length_c   1.000
_cell.angle_alpha   90.00
_cell.angle_beta   90.00
_cell.angle_gamma   90.00
#
_symmetry.space_group_name_H-M   'P 1'
#
loop_
_entity.id
_entity.type
_entity.pdbx_description
1 polymer ?
#
loop_
_entity_poly.entity_id
_entity_poly.type
_entity_poly.pdbx_seq_one_letter_code
_entity_poly.pdbx_strand_id
1 'polypeptide(L)'
;MHIYDINIQILEHNVSGKDYLQPEFQNVLLESGNFPMLPFLSDPNNEIEITGSFTILRYIGEKCRLMGNSSKDRIKIENWIEFLQSLLHSVWDFDNSIENYSSGNNKRGDKVGYGLIGTQQQKKKSQFILETLHPMLKNVDDKIETELWALSCGYTIIDILLYSTISVIIKSLGFEILELYRK
;
A
#
# COMPACT_ATOMS: atom_id res chain seq x y z
N MET A 1 4.65 22.27 -33.23
CA MET A 1 5.34 21.17 -32.52
C MET A 1 4.30 20.08 -32.32
N HIS A 2 4.29 19.10 -33.22
CA HIS A 2 3.24 18.08 -33.27
C HIS A 2 3.52 17.02 -32.20
N ILE A 3 2.56 16.87 -31.28
CA ILE A 3 2.52 15.75 -30.35
C ILE A 3 2.08 14.55 -31.19
N TYR A 4 2.97 13.59 -31.36
CA TYR A 4 2.59 12.29 -31.90
C TYR A 4 1.70 11.63 -30.85
N ASP A 5 0.44 11.38 -31.21
CA ASP A 5 -0.42 10.44 -30.51
C ASP A 5 0.24 9.06 -30.61
N ILE A 6 1.03 8.72 -29.59
CA ILE A 6 1.49 7.35 -29.39
C ILE A 6 0.24 6.57 -28.99
N ASN A 7 -0.38 5.98 -29.99
CA ASN A 7 -1.45 5.02 -29.86
C ASN A 7 -0.84 3.77 -29.22
N ILE A 8 -0.67 3.79 -27.90
CA ILE A 8 -0.32 2.59 -27.13
C ILE A 8 -1.55 1.70 -27.26
N GLN A 9 -1.51 0.77 -28.21
CA GLN A 9 -2.36 -0.40 -28.16
C GLN A 9 -2.03 -1.08 -26.83
N ILE A 10 -2.88 -0.84 -25.82
CA ILE A 10 -3.02 -1.75 -24.69
C ILE A 10 -3.45 -3.05 -25.36
N LEU A 11 -2.48 -3.90 -25.69
CA LEU A 11 -2.74 -5.30 -25.88
C LEU A 11 -3.40 -5.72 -24.57
N GLU A 12 -4.73 -5.85 -24.61
CA GLU A 12 -5.44 -6.71 -23.69
C GLU A 12 -4.80 -8.08 -23.87
N HIS A 13 -3.70 -8.32 -23.16
CA HIS A 13 -3.39 -9.64 -22.73
C HIS A 13 -4.62 -10.04 -21.95
N ASN A 14 -5.48 -10.84 -22.60
CA ASN A 14 -6.36 -11.79 -21.95
C ASN A 14 -5.46 -12.65 -21.07
N VAL A 15 -5.02 -12.09 -19.95
CA VAL A 15 -4.57 -12.85 -18.81
C VAL A 15 -5.85 -13.55 -18.42
N SER A 16 -5.99 -14.79 -18.89
CA SER A 16 -6.88 -15.80 -18.31
C SER A 16 -6.40 -16.02 -16.87
N GLY A 17 -6.49 -14.98 -16.05
CA GLY A 17 -6.25 -15.01 -14.63
C GLY A 17 -7.44 -15.75 -14.07
N LYS A 18 -7.16 -16.88 -13.43
CA LYS A 18 -8.20 -17.65 -12.77
C LYS A 18 -8.81 -16.74 -11.70
N ASP A 19 -10.11 -16.50 -11.80
CA ASP A 19 -10.85 -15.70 -10.82
C ASP A 19 -10.76 -16.42 -9.46
N TYR A 20 -10.21 -15.74 -8.47
CA TYR A 20 -9.98 -16.28 -7.12
C TYR A 20 -11.29 -16.55 -6.36
N LEU A 21 -12.43 -16.08 -6.87
CA LEU A 21 -13.75 -16.42 -6.36
C LEU A 21 -14.27 -17.76 -6.88
N GLN A 22 -13.58 -18.39 -7.84
CA GLN A 22 -13.96 -19.69 -8.39
C GLN A 22 -13.83 -20.79 -7.31
N PRO A 23 -14.80 -21.72 -7.20
CA PRO A 23 -14.80 -22.78 -6.18
C PRO A 23 -13.53 -23.62 -6.14
N GLU A 24 -12.88 -23.81 -7.29
CA GLU A 24 -11.63 -24.57 -7.42
C GLU A 24 -10.47 -23.90 -6.68
N PHE A 25 -10.42 -22.56 -6.62
CA PHE A 25 -9.42 -21.84 -5.83
C PHE A 25 -9.74 -21.83 -4.34
N GLN A 26 -11.02 -21.76 -3.98
CA GLN A 26 -11.43 -21.85 -2.58
C GLN A 26 -11.01 -23.20 -1.99
N ASN A 27 -11.13 -24.28 -2.74
CA ASN A 27 -10.67 -25.61 -2.30
C ASN A 27 -9.14 -25.67 -2.14
N VAL A 28 -8.36 -25.12 -3.09
CA VAL A 28 -6.88 -25.03 -2.94
C VAL A 28 -6.48 -24.20 -1.71
N LEU A 29 -7.16 -23.07 -1.47
CA LEU A 29 -6.94 -22.23 -0.28
C LEU A 29 -7.30 -22.96 1.02
N LEU A 30 -8.39 -23.73 1.03
CA LEU A 30 -8.83 -24.54 2.18
C LEU A 30 -7.91 -25.74 2.45
N GLU A 31 -7.42 -26.39 1.40
CA GLU A 31 -6.52 -27.57 1.48
C GLU A 31 -5.10 -27.21 1.89
N SER A 32 -4.61 -26.01 1.51
CA SER A 32 -3.24 -25.55 1.82
C SER A 32 -2.96 -25.33 3.32
N GLY A 33 -3.98 -25.33 4.18
CA GLY A 33 -3.86 -25.01 5.62
C GLY A 33 -3.48 -23.54 5.91
N ASN A 34 -3.15 -22.77 4.87
CA ASN A 34 -2.87 -21.34 4.90
C ASN A 34 -4.17 -20.59 4.56
N PHE A 35 -5.06 -20.45 5.54
CA PHE A 35 -6.28 -19.62 5.43
C PHE A 35 -5.94 -18.21 4.86
N PRO A 36 -6.81 -17.58 4.04
CA PRO A 36 -6.41 -16.92 2.81
C PRO A 36 -5.82 -15.53 3.07
N MET A 37 -4.50 -15.47 3.27
CA MET A 37 -3.76 -14.22 3.17
C MET A 37 -3.60 -13.85 1.70
N LEU A 38 -4.56 -13.10 1.16
CA LEU A 38 -4.38 -12.44 -0.12
C LEU A 38 -3.33 -11.31 0.01
N PRO A 39 -2.57 -11.02 -1.05
CA PRO A 39 -2.53 -11.72 -2.33
C PRO A 39 -1.84 -13.09 -2.26
N PHE A 40 -2.19 -13.98 -3.21
CA PHE A 40 -1.57 -15.28 -3.44
C PHE A 40 -0.83 -15.28 -4.77
N LEU A 41 0.33 -15.94 -4.82
CA LEU A 41 1.09 -16.17 -6.04
C LEU A 41 1.48 -17.65 -6.13
N SER A 42 1.22 -18.26 -7.28
CA SER A 42 1.75 -19.56 -7.69
C SER A 42 2.67 -19.36 -8.88
N ASP A 43 3.94 -19.78 -8.75
CA ASP A 43 4.88 -19.82 -9.87
C ASP A 43 5.22 -21.28 -10.21
N PRO A 44 4.59 -21.85 -11.25
CA PRO A 44 4.76 -23.25 -11.61
C PRO A 44 6.17 -23.57 -12.12
N ASN A 45 6.94 -22.57 -12.56
CA ASN A 45 8.30 -22.81 -13.04
C ASN A 45 9.28 -23.11 -11.89
N ASN A 46 8.93 -22.71 -10.67
CA ASN A 46 9.76 -22.88 -9.48
C ASN A 46 9.03 -23.68 -8.38
N GLU A 47 7.89 -24.30 -8.73
CA GLU A 47 7.07 -25.12 -7.82
C GLU A 47 6.80 -24.45 -6.46
N ILE A 48 6.51 -23.14 -6.48
CA ILE A 48 6.34 -22.35 -5.26
C ILE A 48 4.95 -21.71 -5.20
N GLU A 49 4.36 -21.74 -4.01
CA GLU A 49 3.10 -21.09 -3.67
C GLU A 49 3.32 -20.22 -2.43
N ILE A 50 3.04 -18.93 -2.54
CA ILE A 50 3.27 -17.95 -1.47
C ILE A 50 2.09 -17.01 -1.31
N THR A 51 1.88 -16.58 -0.07
CA THR A 51 0.87 -15.60 0.33
C THR A 51 1.52 -14.37 0.97
N GLY A 52 0.77 -13.27 0.98
CA GLY A 52 1.20 -12.01 1.60
C GLY A 52 1.98 -11.11 0.63
N SER A 53 1.51 -9.87 0.51
CA SER A 53 2.01 -8.90 -0.47
C SER A 53 3.51 -8.64 -0.36
N PHE A 54 4.03 -8.51 0.86
CA PHE A 54 5.46 -8.25 1.09
C PHE A 54 6.35 -9.47 0.78
N THR A 55 5.89 -10.68 1.08
CA THR A 55 6.60 -11.92 0.73
C THR A 55 6.64 -12.09 -0.78
N ILE A 56 5.50 -11.89 -1.44
CA ILE A 56 5.38 -11.92 -2.90
C ILE A 56 6.25 -10.85 -3.55
N LEU A 57 6.27 -9.63 -3.01
CA LEU A 57 7.07 -8.54 -3.54
C LEU A 57 8.58 -8.85 -3.46
N ARG A 58 9.06 -9.44 -2.36
CA ARG A 58 10.45 -9.90 -2.25
C ARG A 58 10.77 -10.99 -3.25
N TYR A 59 9.88 -11.97 -3.39
CA TYR A 59 10.06 -13.07 -4.34
C TYR A 59 10.17 -12.57 -5.79
N ILE A 60 9.22 -11.75 -6.23
CA ILE A 60 9.24 -11.14 -7.57
C ILE A 60 10.45 -10.22 -7.71
N GLY A 61 10.75 -9.44 -6.67
CA GLY A 61 11.91 -8.56 -6.64
C GLY A 61 13.21 -9.30 -6.92
N GLU A 62 13.43 -10.42 -6.25
CA GLU A 62 14.60 -11.27 -6.48
C GLU A 62 14.63 -11.82 -7.91
N LYS A 63 13.51 -12.42 -8.34
CA LYS A 63 13.38 -13.06 -9.67
C LYS A 63 13.61 -12.06 -10.81
N CYS A 64 13.18 -10.81 -10.63
CA CYS A 64 13.29 -9.75 -11.62
C CYS A 64 14.53 -8.85 -11.41
N ARG A 65 15.43 -9.18 -10.47
CA ARG A 65 16.64 -8.39 -10.15
C ARG A 65 16.35 -6.94 -9.72
N LEU A 66 15.27 -6.74 -8.97
CA LEU A 66 14.82 -5.46 -8.42
C LEU A 66 15.19 -5.29 -6.93
N MET A 67 16.06 -6.17 -6.39
CA MET A 67 16.58 -6.13 -5.01
C MET A 67 17.94 -5.42 -4.91
N GLY A 68 18.35 -4.67 -5.93
CA GLY A 68 19.68 -4.06 -6.01
C GLY A 68 20.79 -5.09 -6.25
N ASN A 69 22.00 -4.57 -6.53
CA ASN A 69 23.12 -5.39 -6.98
C ASN A 69 24.15 -5.70 -5.88
N SER A 70 23.99 -5.10 -4.70
CA SER A 70 24.91 -5.30 -3.58
C SER A 70 24.15 -5.66 -2.29
N SER A 71 24.86 -6.29 -1.35
CA SER A 71 24.33 -6.54 0.00
C SER A 71 23.87 -5.25 0.70
N LYS A 72 24.61 -4.15 0.48
CA LYS A 72 24.25 -2.83 1.01
C LYS A 72 22.91 -2.33 0.45
N ASP A 73 22.64 -2.56 -0.84
CA ASP A 73 21.37 -2.16 -1.45
C ASP A 73 20.22 -3.00 -0.91
N ARG A 74 20.41 -4.32 -0.77
CA ARG A 74 19.43 -5.22 -0.18
C ARG A 74 19.03 -4.81 1.24
N ILE A 75 19.99 -4.48 2.08
CA ILE A 75 19.72 -3.99 3.45
C ILE A 75 18.89 -2.70 3.43
N LYS A 76 19.22 -1.77 2.52
CA LYS A 76 18.43 -0.53 2.38
C LYS A 76 17.01 -0.82 1.91
N ILE A 77 16.83 -1.75 0.98
CA ILE A 77 15.51 -2.16 0.49
C ILE A 77 14.71 -2.78 1.63
N GLU A 78 15.26 -3.73 2.38
CA GLU A 78 14.56 -4.34 3.51
C GLU A 78 14.15 -3.31 4.57
N ASN A 79 15.05 -2.36 4.91
CA ASN A 79 14.72 -1.25 5.81
C ASN A 79 13.54 -0.41 5.29
N TRP A 80 13.53 -0.09 3.99
CA TRP A 80 12.42 0.64 3.38
C TRP A 80 11.12 -0.16 3.37
N ILE A 81 11.16 -1.48 3.16
CA ILE A 81 9.99 -2.34 3.26
C ILE A 81 9.39 -2.26 4.65
N GLU A 82 10.21 -2.41 5.69
CA GLU A 82 9.77 -2.32 7.09
C GLU A 82 9.15 -0.95 7.38
N PHE A 83 9.81 0.13 6.96
CA PHE A 83 9.31 1.49 7.15
C PHE A 83 7.96 1.73 6.46
N LEU A 84 7.82 1.37 5.19
CA LEU A 84 6.58 1.54 4.43
C LEU A 84 5.46 0.62 4.94
N GLN A 85 5.81 -0.56 5.44
CA GLN A 85 4.87 -1.44 6.11
C GLN A 85 4.34 -0.82 7.42
N SER A 86 5.20 -0.24 8.26
CA SER A 86 4.78 0.50 9.46
C SER A 86 3.89 1.70 9.13
N LEU A 87 4.18 2.40 8.03
CA LEU A 87 3.37 3.51 7.54
C LEU A 87 1.96 3.04 7.15
N LEU A 88 1.86 1.96 6.37
CA LEU A 88 0.58 1.37 5.98
C LEU A 88 -0.23 0.89 7.20
N HIS A 89 0.43 0.23 8.16
CA HIS A 89 -0.23 -0.20 9.40
C HIS A 89 -0.76 0.97 10.21
N SER A 90 -0.01 2.07 10.31
CA SER A 90 -0.47 3.27 11.03
C SER A 90 -1.73 3.86 10.40
N VAL A 91 -1.81 3.89 9.07
CA VAL A 91 -3.00 4.35 8.33
C VAL A 91 -4.17 3.39 8.55
N TRP A 92 -3.92 2.09 8.46
CA TRP A 92 -4.94 1.05 8.68
C TRP A 92 -5.52 1.08 10.10
N ASP A 93 -4.67 1.18 11.11
CA ASP A 93 -5.09 1.27 12.52
C ASP A 93 -5.93 2.54 12.76
N PHE A 94 -5.55 3.65 12.11
CA PHE A 94 -6.29 4.88 12.18
C PHE A 94 -7.68 4.76 11.52
N ASP A 95 -7.77 4.22 10.31
CA ASP A 95 -9.03 4.01 9.59
C ASP A 95 -9.99 3.12 10.40
N ASN A 96 -9.49 1.99 10.92
CA ASN A 96 -10.27 1.09 11.80
C ASN A 96 -10.72 1.78 13.10
N SER A 97 -9.89 2.68 13.64
CA SER A 97 -10.27 3.42 14.84
C SER A 97 -11.49 4.30 14.57
N ILE A 98 -11.59 4.95 13.39
CA ILE A 98 -12.71 5.83 13.03
C ILE A 98 -14.01 5.05 12.82
N GLU A 99 -13.95 3.92 12.14
CA GLU A 99 -15.13 3.10 11.82
C GLU A 99 -15.83 2.57 13.09
N ASN A 100 -15.05 2.18 14.09
CA ASN A 100 -15.55 1.69 15.37
C ASN A 100 -16.32 2.77 16.18
N TYR A 101 -15.94 4.05 16.07
CA TYR A 101 -16.68 5.15 16.72
C TYR A 101 -17.99 5.48 16.00
N SER A 102 -18.02 5.33 14.68
CA SER A 102 -19.22 5.63 13.87
C SER A 102 -20.32 4.58 14.07
N SER A 103 -19.94 3.33 14.35
CA SER A 103 -20.88 2.22 14.59
C SER A 103 -21.40 2.13 16.04
N GLY A 104 -20.72 2.75 17.01
CA GLY A 104 -21.07 2.68 18.44
C GLY A 104 -22.31 3.49 18.88
N ASN A 105 -22.75 4.46 18.07
CA ASN A 105 -23.83 5.39 18.47
C ASN A 105 -25.22 5.07 17.90
N ASN A 106 -25.39 4.04 17.07
CA ASN A 106 -26.69 3.69 16.46
C ASN A 106 -27.60 2.80 17.33
N LYS A 107 -27.30 2.59 18.62
CA LYS A 107 -28.10 1.73 19.52
C LYS A 107 -28.92 2.45 20.60
N ARG A 108 -29.02 3.77 20.62
CA ARG A 108 -29.99 4.49 21.45
C ARG A 108 -30.63 5.62 20.68
N GLY A 109 -31.96 5.58 20.56
CA GLY A 109 -32.81 6.52 19.83
C GLY A 109 -32.90 7.91 20.47
N ASP A 110 -31.78 8.50 20.87
CA ASP A 110 -31.71 9.87 21.32
C ASP A 110 -31.05 10.74 20.24
N LYS A 111 -31.77 11.78 19.81
CA LYS A 111 -31.26 12.82 18.92
C LYS A 111 -30.12 13.58 19.62
N VAL A 112 -28.89 13.10 19.49
CA VAL A 112 -27.70 13.77 20.04
C VAL A 112 -26.74 14.17 18.91
N GLY A 113 -26.76 15.46 18.58
CA GLY A 113 -25.60 16.26 18.15
C GLY A 113 -24.71 15.74 17.02
N TYR A 114 -25.20 15.71 15.79
CA TYR A 114 -24.36 15.52 14.58
C TYR A 114 -23.13 16.48 14.52
N GLY A 115 -23.19 17.65 15.16
CA GLY A 115 -22.09 18.63 15.17
C GLY A 115 -20.93 18.35 16.14
N LEU A 116 -21.16 17.62 17.24
CA LEU A 116 -20.14 17.33 18.26
C LEU A 116 -19.30 16.09 17.92
N ILE A 117 -19.91 15.11 17.25
CA ILE A 117 -19.23 13.89 16.79
C ILE A 117 -18.26 14.22 15.65
N GLY A 118 -18.68 15.09 14.71
CA GLY A 118 -17.82 15.53 13.61
C GLY A 118 -16.59 16.32 14.05
N THR A 119 -16.73 17.17 15.08
CA THR A 119 -15.59 17.96 15.61
C THR A 119 -14.58 17.11 16.38
N GLN A 120 -15.02 16.06 17.08
CA GLN A 120 -14.10 15.15 17.77
C GLN A 120 -13.35 14.22 16.80
N GLN A 121 -14.03 13.73 15.76
CA GLN A 121 -13.39 12.94 14.70
C GLN A 121 -12.37 13.78 13.91
N GLN A 122 -12.72 15.03 13.57
CA GLN A 122 -11.79 15.96 12.93
C GLN A 122 -10.54 16.22 13.79
N LYS A 123 -10.70 16.45 15.10
CA LYS A 123 -9.55 16.63 16.01
C LYS A 123 -8.63 15.41 16.03
N LYS A 124 -9.18 14.19 16.10
CA LYS A 124 -8.39 12.95 16.06
C LYS A 124 -7.67 12.77 14.72
N LYS A 125 -8.35 13.08 13.60
CA LYS A 125 -7.74 13.06 12.26
C LYS A 125 -6.60 14.06 12.15
N SER A 126 -6.80 15.30 12.58
CA SER A 126 -5.75 16.31 12.60
C SER A 126 -4.57 15.90 13.47
N GLN A 127 -4.83 15.32 14.65
CA GLN A 127 -3.77 14.85 15.54
C GLN A 127 -2.97 13.70 14.92
N PHE A 128 -3.63 12.68 14.37
CA PHE A 128 -2.96 11.57 13.69
C PHE A 128 -2.11 12.06 12.51
N ILE A 129 -2.66 12.96 11.69
CA ILE A 129 -1.93 13.54 10.56
C ILE A 129 -0.67 14.26 11.05
N LEU A 130 -0.77 15.11 12.06
CA LEU A 130 0.35 15.94 12.52
C LEU A 130 1.41 15.15 13.31
N GLU A 131 0.99 14.25 14.19
CA GLU A 131 1.88 13.59 15.16
C GLU A 131 2.45 12.27 14.64
N THR A 132 1.75 11.58 13.75
CA THR A 132 2.15 10.26 13.24
C THR A 132 2.50 10.29 11.77
N LEU A 133 1.56 10.73 10.93
CA LEU A 133 1.71 10.56 9.48
C LEU A 133 2.67 11.58 8.86
N HIS A 134 2.60 12.84 9.27
CA HIS A 134 3.41 13.91 8.71
C HIS A 134 4.92 13.68 8.87
N PRO A 135 5.45 13.28 10.06
CA PRO A 135 6.87 12.94 10.20
C PRO A 135 7.32 11.79 9.28
N MET A 136 6.48 10.77 9.09
CA MET A 136 6.79 9.64 8.22
C MET A 136 6.81 10.06 6.75
N LEU A 137 5.80 10.80 6.30
CA LEU A 137 5.73 11.34 4.95
C LEU A 137 6.85 12.36 4.67
N LYS A 138 7.28 13.13 5.67
CA LYS A 138 8.41 14.04 5.51
C LYS A 138 9.72 13.30 5.28
N ASN A 139 9.95 12.19 5.98
CA ASN A 139 11.10 11.32 5.72
C ASN A 139 11.08 10.70 4.31
N VAL A 140 9.89 10.43 3.76
CA VAL A 140 9.72 9.95 2.39
C VAL A 140 10.08 11.06 1.40
N ASP A 141 9.49 12.24 1.57
CA ASP A 141 9.71 13.44 0.77
C ASP A 141 11.21 13.80 0.71
N ASP A 142 11.86 13.96 1.85
CA ASP A 142 13.28 14.34 1.95
C ASP A 142 14.22 13.35 1.23
N LYS A 143 13.85 12.06 1.16
CA LYS A 143 14.65 11.04 0.49
C LYS A 143 14.40 10.97 -1.01
N ILE A 144 13.18 11.22 -1.47
CA ILE A 144 12.85 11.20 -2.90
C ILE A 144 13.36 12.45 -3.58
N GLU A 145 13.33 13.62 -2.94
CA GLU A 145 13.77 14.87 -3.56
C GLU A 145 15.21 14.84 -4.06
N THR A 146 16.05 13.95 -3.53
CA THR A 146 17.45 13.86 -3.90
C THR A 146 17.74 12.98 -5.12
N GLU A 147 16.80 12.14 -5.55
CA GLU A 147 17.06 11.05 -6.51
C GLU A 147 15.87 10.83 -7.45
N LEU A 148 16.11 10.31 -8.67
CA LEU A 148 15.01 9.98 -9.60
C LEU A 148 14.14 8.81 -9.10
N TRP A 149 14.76 7.88 -8.38
CA TRP A 149 14.15 6.69 -7.79
C TRP A 149 14.26 6.77 -6.27
N ALA A 150 13.45 5.99 -5.54
CA ALA A 150 13.49 5.96 -4.08
C ALA A 150 14.88 5.58 -3.52
N LEU A 151 15.68 4.88 -4.33
CA LEU A 151 17.06 4.52 -4.01
C LEU A 151 18.00 4.86 -5.17
N SER A 152 19.21 5.30 -4.84
CA SER A 152 20.24 5.65 -5.83
C SER A 152 20.79 4.47 -6.63
N CYS A 153 20.46 3.22 -6.27
CA CYS A 153 20.84 2.03 -7.02
C CYS A 153 19.96 1.76 -8.25
N GLY A 154 18.95 2.61 -8.51
CA GLY A 154 18.04 2.52 -9.65
C GLY A 154 16.61 2.13 -9.22
N TYR A 155 15.79 1.74 -10.21
CA TYR A 155 14.44 1.25 -9.96
C TYR A 155 14.45 -0.09 -9.21
N THR A 156 13.70 -0.17 -8.13
CA THR A 156 13.62 -1.33 -7.24
C THR A 156 12.17 -1.62 -6.85
N ILE A 157 11.96 -2.69 -6.09
CA ILE A 157 10.65 -2.95 -5.50
C ILE A 157 10.16 -1.85 -4.54
N ILE A 158 11.06 -0.98 -4.06
CA ILE A 158 10.68 0.14 -3.20
C ILE A 158 9.87 1.16 -3.96
N ASP A 159 10.18 1.42 -5.23
CA ASP A 159 9.42 2.35 -6.05
C ASP A 159 7.96 1.89 -6.24
N ILE A 160 7.78 0.57 -6.44
CA ILE A 160 6.46 -0.08 -6.51
C ILE A 160 5.70 0.07 -5.19
N LEU A 161 6.36 -0.28 -4.09
CA LEU A 161 5.75 -0.26 -2.76
C LEU A 161 5.42 1.17 -2.32
N LEU A 162 6.31 2.12 -2.58
CA LEU A 162 6.14 3.52 -2.28
C LEU A 162 4.97 4.12 -3.04
N TYR A 163 4.90 3.91 -4.35
CA TYR A 163 3.75 4.36 -5.16
C TYR A 163 2.43 3.80 -4.63
N SER A 164 2.41 2.50 -4.32
CA SER A 164 1.23 1.84 -3.75
C SER A 164 0.85 2.40 -2.38
N THR A 165 1.85 2.66 -1.53
CA THR A 165 1.66 3.21 -0.18
C THR A 165 1.08 4.62 -0.22
N ILE A 166 1.66 5.50 -1.04
CA ILE A 166 1.15 6.86 -1.22
C ILE A 166 -0.27 6.84 -1.81
N SER A 167 -0.55 5.94 -2.75
CA SER A 167 -1.89 5.78 -3.31
C SER A 167 -2.94 5.39 -2.25
N VAL A 168 -2.59 4.48 -1.33
CA VAL A 168 -3.45 4.11 -0.20
C VAL A 168 -3.68 5.31 0.73
N ILE A 169 -2.63 6.05 1.06
CA ILE A 169 -2.73 7.25 1.92
C ILE A 169 -3.68 8.29 1.32
N ILE A 170 -3.52 8.61 0.02
CA ILE A 170 -4.40 9.54 -0.69
C ILE A 170 -5.84 9.04 -0.65
N LYS A 171 -6.06 7.74 -0.88
CA LYS A 171 -7.39 7.14 -0.87
C LYS A 171 -8.05 7.21 0.51
N SER A 172 -7.31 6.97 1.59
CA SER A 172 -7.84 7.00 2.97
C SER A 172 -8.06 8.42 3.48
N LEU A 173 -7.14 9.36 3.19
CA LEU A 173 -7.11 10.64 3.88
C LEU A 173 -7.45 11.86 3.02
N GLY A 174 -7.44 11.70 1.70
CA GLY A 174 -7.64 12.77 0.71
C GLY A 174 -6.32 13.22 0.07
N PHE A 175 -6.40 13.81 -1.13
CA PHE A 175 -5.23 14.31 -1.86
C PHE A 175 -4.63 15.56 -1.19
N GLU A 176 -5.43 16.29 -0.42
CA GLU A 176 -5.05 17.52 0.28
C GLU A 176 -3.85 17.32 1.22
N ILE A 177 -3.63 16.09 1.69
CA ILE A 177 -2.47 15.75 2.53
C ILE A 177 -1.14 15.98 1.79
N LEU A 178 -1.15 15.93 0.46
CA LEU A 178 0.03 16.17 -0.37
C LEU A 178 0.32 17.65 -0.59
N GLU A 179 -0.63 18.56 -0.31
CA GLU A 179 -0.41 20.00 -0.47
C GLU A 179 0.72 20.51 0.44
N LEU A 180 0.94 19.85 1.58
CA LEU A 180 2.03 20.15 2.50
C LEU A 180 3.43 19.91 1.92
N TYR A 181 3.51 19.15 0.83
CA TYR A 181 4.75 18.74 0.17
C TYR A 181 4.86 19.28 -1.26
N ARG A 182 3.84 20.01 -1.73
CA ARG A 182 3.84 20.65 -3.04
C ARG A 182 4.64 21.96 -2.92
N LYS A 183 5.84 21.98 -3.49
CA LYS A 183 6.65 23.21 -3.66
C LYS A 183 6.03 24.17 -4.67
#